data_AF-A0A3D0HQD2-F1
#
_entry.id   AF-A0A3D0HQD2-F1
#
_cell.length_a   1.000
_cell.length_b   1.000
_cell.length_c   1.000
_cell.angle_alpha   90.00
_cell.angle_beta   90.00
_cell.angle_gamma   90.00
#
_symmetry.space_group_name_H-M   'P 1'
#
loop_
_entity.id
_entity.type
_entity.pdbx_description
1 polymer ?
#
loop_
_entity_poly.entity_id
_entity_poly.type
_entity_poly.pdbx_seq_one_letter_code
_entity_poly.pdbx_strand_id
1 'polypeptide(L)'
;MDQIQSTIYQETPTDLRRASKVIVLAGNQFQEYDLNQFGKNRIYFGRNEAQNDIVIPVGTVSGSHGKIKIQNGDIYVADLGSSNGTYY
;
A
#
# COMPACT_ATOMS: atom_id res chain seq x y z
N MET A 1 22.14 -39.94 -7.27
CA MET A 1 22.74 -38.69 -6.77
C MET A 1 21.88 -37.58 -7.32
N ASP A 2 21.04 -36.97 -6.49
CA ASP A 2 20.10 -35.94 -6.92
C ASP A 2 20.86 -34.65 -7.21
N GLN A 3 20.77 -34.17 -8.45
CA GLN A 3 21.30 -32.87 -8.81
C GLN A 3 20.41 -31.79 -8.22
N ILE A 4 20.98 -30.97 -7.32
CA ILE A 4 20.33 -29.76 -6.81
C ILE A 4 20.16 -28.82 -8.00
N GLN A 5 18.90 -28.45 -8.31
CA GLN A 5 18.62 -27.43 -9.32
C GLN A 5 19.25 -26.10 -8.89
N SER A 6 19.89 -25.42 -9.85
CA SER A 6 20.51 -24.12 -9.61
C SER A 6 19.46 -23.05 -9.25
N THR A 7 19.76 -22.25 -8.22
CA THR A 7 18.94 -21.10 -7.83
C THR A 7 18.89 -20.10 -8.98
N ILE A 8 17.71 -19.91 -9.57
CA ILE A 8 17.47 -18.84 -10.54
C ILE A 8 17.22 -17.55 -9.76
N TYR A 9 18.17 -16.63 -9.81
CA TYR A 9 17.94 -15.25 -9.37
C TYR A 9 17.16 -14.54 -10.47
N GLN A 10 15.90 -14.20 -10.19
CA GLN A 10 15.09 -13.41 -11.11
C GLN A 10 15.63 -11.99 -11.12
N GLU A 11 16.23 -11.58 -12.23
CA GLU A 11 16.69 -10.20 -12.40
C GLU A 11 15.51 -9.25 -12.17
N THR A 12 15.63 -8.41 -11.14
CA THR A 12 14.61 -7.43 -10.80
C THR A 12 14.77 -6.26 -11.78
N PRO A 13 13.75 -5.90 -12.58
CA PRO A 13 13.87 -4.77 -13.49
C PRO A 13 14.29 -3.51 -12.74
N THR A 14 15.35 -2.88 -13.22
CA THR A 14 16.14 -1.79 -12.62
C THR A 14 15.39 -0.46 -12.42
N ASP A 15 14.06 -0.44 -12.38
CA ASP A 15 13.27 0.76 -12.09
C ASP A 15 12.53 0.66 -10.74
N LEU A 16 13.32 0.47 -9.67
CA LEU A 16 12.82 0.57 -8.29
C LEU A 16 12.24 1.95 -7.96
N ARG A 17 12.44 2.97 -8.82
CA ARG A 17 11.87 4.32 -8.64
C ARG A 17 10.42 4.42 -9.12
N ARG A 18 9.91 3.42 -9.85
CA ARG A 18 8.50 3.34 -10.28
C ARG A 18 7.65 2.35 -9.48
N ALA A 19 8.22 1.71 -8.46
CA ALA A 19 7.47 0.79 -7.61
C ALA A 19 6.51 1.57 -6.70
N SER A 20 5.37 2.00 -7.25
CA SER A 20 4.26 2.60 -6.51
C SER A 20 3.39 1.49 -5.89
N LYS A 21 3.99 0.63 -5.06
CA LYS A 21 3.26 -0.44 -4.36
C LYS A 21 3.07 -0.09 -2.90
N VAL A 22 1.93 -0.49 -2.35
CA VAL A 22 1.66 -0.47 -0.91
C VAL A 22 1.23 -1.84 -0.46
N ILE A 23 1.82 -2.31 0.63
CA ILE A 23 1.41 -3.53 1.30
C ILE A 23 0.69 -3.12 2.57
N VAL A 24 -0.57 -3.55 2.69
CA VAL A 24 -1.37 -3.39 3.90
C VAL A 24 -1.24 -4.66 4.72
N LEU A 25 -0.75 -4.53 5.96
CA LEU A 25 -0.67 -5.61 6.94
C LEU A 25 -1.70 -5.35 8.04
N ALA A 26 -2.68 -6.23 8.19
CA ALA A 26 -3.75 -6.09 9.18
C ALA A 26 -4.05 -7.44 9.83
N GLY A 27 -3.60 -7.63 11.07
CA GLY A 27 -3.67 -8.92 11.75
C GLY A 27 -2.94 -10.00 10.97
N ASN A 28 -3.64 -11.08 10.61
CA ASN A 28 -3.09 -12.20 9.81
C ASN A 28 -3.34 -12.03 8.30
N GLN A 29 -3.83 -10.88 7.86
CA GLN A 29 -4.10 -10.61 6.44
C GLN A 29 -3.06 -9.63 5.90
N PHE A 30 -2.60 -9.91 4.69
CA PHE A 30 -1.83 -8.96 3.91
C PHE A 30 -2.46 -8.79 2.53
N GLN A 31 -2.44 -7.58 2.02
CA GLN A 31 -2.87 -7.27 0.67
C GLN A 31 -1.91 -6.28 0.03
N GLU A 32 -1.51 -6.57 -1.20
CA GLU A 32 -0.68 -5.69 -2.02
C GLU A 32 -1.56 -4.89 -2.97
N TYR A 33 -1.27 -3.60 -3.08
CA TYR A 33 -1.90 -2.68 -4.00
C TYR A 33 -0.83 -2.04 -4.88
N ASP A 34 -1.02 -2.12 -6.19
CA ASP A 34 -0.31 -1.25 -7.13
C ASP A 34 -1.07 0.08 -7.21
N LEU A 35 -0.46 1.13 -6.65
CA LEU A 35 -1.05 2.45 -6.56
C LEU A 35 -1.35 3.05 -7.94
N ASN A 36 -0.63 2.64 -8.98
CA ASN A 36 -0.88 3.13 -10.35
C ASN A 36 -2.21 2.61 -10.90
N GLN A 37 -2.67 1.42 -10.47
CA GLN A 37 -3.92 0.82 -10.96
C GLN A 37 -5.17 1.62 -10.55
N PHE A 38 -5.07 2.45 -9.51
CA PHE A 38 -6.17 3.35 -9.13
C PHE A 38 -6.39 4.52 -10.10
N GLY A 39 -5.44 4.79 -11.01
CA GLY A 39 -5.58 5.85 -12.02
C GLY A 39 -5.72 7.27 -11.45
N LYS A 40 -5.22 7.52 -10.23
CA LYS A 40 -5.38 8.80 -9.53
C LYS A 40 -4.16 9.16 -8.70
N ASN A 41 -4.02 10.46 -8.43
CA ASN A 41 -2.91 11.02 -7.65
C ASN A 41 -3.21 11.12 -6.14
N ARG A 42 -4.42 10.76 -5.71
CA ARG A 42 -4.84 10.72 -4.30
C ARG A 42 -5.62 9.43 -4.07
N ILE A 43 -5.10 8.59 -3.18
CA ILE A 43 -5.69 7.31 -2.81
C ILE A 43 -6.04 7.39 -1.33
N TYR A 44 -7.32 7.23 -1.00
CA TYR A 44 -7.80 7.28 0.38
C TYR A 44 -7.77 5.90 1.01
N PHE A 45 -7.41 5.85 2.29
CA PHE A 45 -7.43 4.62 3.06
C PHE A 45 -8.16 4.81 4.40
N GLY A 46 -8.88 3.77 4.79
CA GLY A 46 -9.72 3.80 5.98
C GLY A 46 -10.57 2.54 6.10
N ARG A 47 -11.40 2.49 7.14
CA ARG A 47 -12.26 1.35 7.45
C ARG A 47 -13.57 1.34 6.65
N ASN A 48 -14.04 2.50 6.18
CA ASN A 48 -15.31 2.62 5.48
C ASN A 48 -15.15 2.40 3.97
N GLU A 49 -15.75 1.33 3.45
CA GLU A 49 -15.70 0.97 2.03
C GLU A 49 -16.27 2.05 1.10
N ALA A 50 -17.33 2.76 1.53
CA ALA A 50 -17.95 3.80 0.70
C ALA A 50 -17.10 5.07 0.55
N GLN A 51 -16.01 5.21 1.32
CA GLN A 51 -15.21 6.44 1.41
C GLN A 51 -13.75 6.26 1.00
N ASN A 52 -13.26 5.02 0.83
CA ASN A 52 -11.84 4.76 0.65
C ASN A 52 -11.58 3.77 -0.47
N ASP A 53 -10.38 3.90 -1.02
CA ASP A 53 -9.89 3.09 -2.13
C ASP A 53 -9.21 1.83 -1.62
N ILE A 54 -8.50 1.98 -0.51
CA ILE A 54 -7.88 0.91 0.24
C ILE A 54 -8.67 0.76 1.55
N VAL A 55 -9.42 -0.33 1.64
CA VAL A 55 -10.25 -0.61 2.82
C VAL A 55 -9.45 -1.47 3.80
N ILE A 56 -9.29 -0.97 5.02
CA ILE A 56 -8.62 -1.68 6.12
C ILE A 56 -9.68 -1.94 7.22
N PRO A 57 -10.37 -3.09 7.20
CA PRO A 57 -11.58 -3.32 8.01
C PRO A 57 -11.26 -3.68 9.48
N VAL A 58 -10.37 -2.94 10.13
CA VAL A 58 -9.96 -3.15 11.53
C VAL A 58 -10.41 -2.00 12.41
N GLY A 59 -10.90 -2.29 13.62
CA GLY A 59 -11.52 -1.29 14.50
C GLY A 59 -10.61 -0.13 14.93
N THR A 60 -9.30 -0.30 14.87
CA THR A 60 -8.30 0.74 15.15
C THR A 60 -8.11 1.73 14.00
N VAL A 61 -8.65 1.46 12.82
CA VAL A 61 -8.63 2.36 11.66
C VAL A 61 -9.94 3.15 11.59
N SER A 62 -9.80 4.45 11.36
CA SER A 62 -10.95 5.38 11.25
C SER A 62 -11.70 5.18 9.94
N GLY A 63 -12.97 5.60 9.90
CA GLY A 63 -13.81 5.48 8.70
C GLY A 63 -13.13 6.06 7.45
N SER A 64 -12.67 7.31 7.53
CA SER A 64 -11.67 7.89 6.62
C SER A 64 -10.45 8.22 7.49
N HIS A 65 -9.33 7.54 7.27
CA HIS A 65 -8.18 7.61 8.19
C HIS A 65 -7.06 8.47 7.62
N GLY A 66 -6.71 8.24 6.35
CA GLY A 66 -5.61 8.94 5.72
C GLY A 66 -5.71 8.92 4.20
N LYS A 67 -4.69 9.50 3.58
CA LYS A 67 -4.51 9.46 2.12
C LYS A 67 -3.05 9.32 1.74
N ILE A 68 -2.85 8.73 0.58
CA ILE A 68 -1.58 8.65 -0.13
C ILE A 68 -1.67 9.63 -1.30
N LYS A 69 -0.69 10.52 -1.43
CA LYS A 69 -0.55 11.45 -2.54
C LYS A 69 0.65 11.04 -3.39
N ILE A 70 0.43 10.90 -4.69
CA ILE A 70 1.48 10.60 -5.67
C ILE A 70 1.74 11.89 -6.45
N GLN A 71 2.98 12.37 -6.44
CA GLN A 71 3.37 13.59 -7.15
C GLN A 71 4.80 13.48 -7.65
N ASN A 72 5.00 13.63 -8.97
CA ASN A 72 6.32 13.59 -9.61
C ASN A 72 7.13 12.31 -9.34
N GLY A 73 6.46 11.18 -9.09
CA GLY A 73 7.09 9.92 -8.69
C GLY A 73 7.29 9.76 -7.19
N ASP A 74 7.13 10.83 -6.41
CA ASP A 74 7.20 10.78 -4.95
C ASP A 74 5.85 10.37 -4.35
N ILE A 75 5.92 9.68 -3.21
CA ILE A 75 4.78 9.24 -2.43
C ILE A 75 4.78 9.98 -1.09
N TYR A 76 3.66 10.59 -0.76
CA TYR A 76 3.43 11.26 0.52
C TYR A 76 2.24 10.62 1.22
N VAL A 77 2.32 10.47 2.54
CA VAL A 77 1.22 9.97 3.37
C VAL A 77 0.75 11.11 4.28
N ALA A 78 -0.56 11.24 4.43
CA ALA A 78 -1.16 12.21 5.33
C ALA A 78 -2.31 11.58 6.12
N ASP A 79 -2.30 11.80 7.43
CA ASP A 79 -3.43 11.54 8.31
C ASP A 79 -4.55 12.59 8.08
N LEU A 80 -5.82 12.19 8.21
CA LEU A 80 -6.98 13.07 8.01
C LEU A 80 -7.67 13.47 9.33
N GLY A 81 -6.95 13.46 10.45
CA GLY A 81 -7.53 13.64 11.78
C GLY A 81 -8.10 12.33 12.32
N SER A 82 -7.39 11.23 12.09
CA SER A 82 -7.82 9.91 12.53
C SER A 82 -7.79 9.79 14.06
N SER A 83 -8.61 8.89 14.60
CA SER A 83 -8.78 8.75 16.05
C SER A 83 -7.52 8.21 16.75
N ASN A 84 -6.75 7.36 16.08
CA ASN A 84 -5.55 6.75 16.63
C ASN A 84 -4.25 7.32 16.05
N GLY A 85 -4.34 8.21 15.06
CA GLY A 85 -3.21 8.81 14.37
C GLY A 85 -2.55 7.89 13.33
N THR A 86 -1.65 8.49 12.54
CA THR A 86 -0.75 7.80 11.61
C THR A 86 0.70 8.03 12.06
N TYR A 87 1.51 6.97 12.07
CA TYR A 87 2.90 7.00 12.53
C TYR A 87 3.82 6.50 11.41
N TYR A 88 4.95 7.17 11.20
CA TYR A 88 5.93 6.92 10.14
C TYR A 88 7.36 6.99 10.67
#